data_AF-A0A7V9BIG3-F1
#
_entry.id   AF-A0A7V9BIG3-F1
#
_cell.length_a   1.000
_cell.length_b   1.000
_cell.length_c   1.000
_cell.angle_alpha   90.00
_cell.angle_beta   90.00
_cell.angle_gamma   90.00
#
_symmetry.space_group_name_H-M   'P 1'
#
loop_
_entity.id
_entity.type
_entity.pdbx_description
1 polymer ?
#
loop_
_entity_poly.entity_id
_entity_poly.type
_entity_poly.pdbx_seq_one_letter_code
_entity_poly.pdbx_strand_id
1 'polypeptide(L)'
;MAGRAAIACGCRRTCRHLLRRDADHGPKGHGTQFGLPIPTIESPSQAPAFVDARIAEGSAYIKIVYDAGDAYNISLPSIDETVLRAVVAAARARGKLAIVHVGSRRAAETAIAAGANGLVHTFGDELPPAQLVRL
;
A
#
# COMPACT_ATOMS: atom_id res chain seq x y z
N MET A 1 14.51 -19.68 -10.35
CA MET A 1 13.89 -20.30 -9.16
C MET A 1 14.18 -19.41 -7.95
N ALA A 2 13.32 -19.42 -6.92
CA ALA A 2 13.32 -18.56 -5.72
C ALA A 2 12.60 -17.20 -5.89
N GLY A 3 11.64 -16.79 -5.07
CA GLY A 3 11.24 -17.17 -3.70
C GLY A 3 10.49 -15.95 -3.12
N ARG A 4 9.32 -16.18 -2.52
CA ARG A 4 8.19 -15.24 -2.23
C ARG A 4 8.39 -14.38 -0.96
N ALA A 5 7.64 -13.28 -0.78
CA ALA A 5 7.67 -12.40 0.42
C ALA A 5 6.36 -11.52 0.61
N ALA A 6 6.06 -11.04 1.86
CA ALA A 6 4.78 -10.48 2.44
C ALA A 6 4.78 -9.48 3.71
N ILE A 7 3.94 -8.40 3.92
CA ILE A 7 3.35 -7.84 5.25
C ILE A 7 2.50 -6.53 5.27
N ALA A 8 1.29 -6.61 5.91
CA ALA A 8 0.22 -5.62 6.12
C ALA A 8 -0.06 -5.14 7.58
N CYS A 9 -0.89 -4.09 7.76
CA CYS A 9 -1.55 -3.65 9.02
C CYS A 9 -2.85 -2.83 8.78
N GLY A 10 -3.94 -3.12 9.54
CA GLY A 10 -5.17 -2.29 9.63
C GLY A 10 -6.21 -2.71 10.69
N CYS A 11 -6.93 -1.75 11.30
CA CYS A 11 -7.59 -1.80 12.62
C CYS A 11 -9.14 -1.90 12.62
N ARG A 12 -9.74 -2.79 13.44
CA ARG A 12 -11.08 -2.60 14.07
C ARG A 12 -11.14 -3.09 15.54
N ARG A 13 -11.30 -2.10 16.43
CA ARG A 13 -12.06 -1.97 17.71
C ARG A 13 -12.24 -3.11 18.73
N THR A 14 -11.87 -4.37 18.50
CA THR A 14 -11.97 -5.42 19.53
C THR A 14 -10.70 -6.26 19.58
N CYS A 15 -9.94 -6.06 20.66
CA CYS A 15 -8.64 -6.68 21.01
C CYS A 15 -8.67 -8.20 21.22
N ARG A 16 -9.08 -9.00 20.23
CA ARG A 16 -8.84 -10.45 20.34
C ARG A 16 -8.62 -11.09 18.97
N HIS A 17 -7.45 -11.73 18.85
CA HIS A 17 -6.98 -12.58 17.74
C HIS A 17 -6.17 -11.83 16.67
N LEU A 18 -4.95 -11.47 17.08
CA LEU A 18 -3.84 -10.94 16.29
C LEU A 18 -3.53 -11.86 15.09
N LEU A 19 -3.26 -11.28 13.91
CA LEU A 19 -2.69 -11.84 12.65
C LEU A 19 -3.68 -12.05 11.45
N ARG A 20 -4.07 -10.98 10.70
CA ARG A 20 -4.62 -11.09 9.32
C ARG A 20 -4.12 -9.95 8.38
N ARG A 21 -4.25 -10.13 7.05
CA ARG A 21 -3.27 -9.87 5.96
C ARG A 21 -3.71 -8.78 4.94
N ASP A 22 -3.80 -7.53 5.36
CA ASP A 22 -4.56 -6.50 4.63
C ASP A 22 -3.74 -5.49 3.79
N ALA A 23 -2.76 -5.88 2.95
CA ALA A 23 -2.06 -4.89 2.09
C ALA A 23 -1.59 -5.42 0.74
N ASP A 24 -1.63 -4.53 -0.25
CA ASP A 24 -1.32 -4.76 -1.66
C ASP A 24 0.14 -4.40 -1.91
N HIS A 25 0.95 -5.38 -2.32
CA HIS A 25 2.40 -5.24 -2.48
C HIS A 25 2.84 -5.76 -3.85
N GLY A 26 3.94 -5.20 -4.35
CA GLY A 26 4.71 -5.85 -5.40
C GLY A 26 5.43 -7.08 -4.85
N PRO A 27 5.75 -8.08 -5.69
CA PRO A 27 6.59 -9.20 -5.26
C PRO A 27 7.90 -8.69 -4.63
N LYS A 28 8.26 -9.22 -3.46
CA LYS A 28 9.47 -8.83 -2.70
C LYS A 28 9.51 -7.36 -2.25
N GLY A 29 8.38 -6.65 -2.23
CA GLY A 29 8.36 -5.24 -1.85
C GLY A 29 8.35 -4.92 -0.36
N HIS A 30 8.22 -3.65 0.03
CA HIS A 30 8.20 -3.30 1.46
C HIS A 30 7.05 -4.01 2.21
N GLY A 31 7.27 -4.35 3.47
CA GLY A 31 6.42 -5.26 4.23
C GLY A 31 6.85 -6.70 3.98
N THR A 32 7.27 -7.04 2.76
CA THR A 32 7.54 -8.41 2.37
C THR A 32 8.66 -9.15 3.10
N GLN A 33 9.63 -8.37 3.57
CA GLN A 33 10.88 -8.80 4.18
C GLN A 33 10.74 -9.70 5.44
N PHE A 34 9.55 -9.77 6.06
CA PHE A 34 9.36 -10.40 7.36
C PHE A 34 8.93 -11.88 7.29
N GLY A 35 8.87 -12.48 6.10
CA GLY A 35 8.71 -13.93 5.94
C GLY A 35 7.30 -14.50 6.15
N LEU A 36 6.27 -13.66 6.26
CA LEU A 36 4.88 -14.15 6.21
C LEU A 36 4.48 -14.51 4.77
N PRO A 37 3.32 -15.15 4.54
CA PRO A 37 2.77 -15.34 3.19
C PRO A 37 1.67 -14.32 2.91
N ILE A 38 1.90 -13.37 1.99
CA ILE A 38 0.93 -12.32 1.64
C ILE A 38 0.67 -12.24 0.15
N PRO A 39 -0.60 -11.99 -0.21
CA PRO A 39 -0.97 -11.71 -1.58
C PRO A 39 -0.16 -10.56 -2.17
N THR A 40 0.41 -10.77 -3.34
CA THR A 40 1.09 -9.74 -4.14
C THR A 40 0.36 -9.54 -5.45
N ILE A 41 0.49 -8.35 -6.02
CA ILE A 41 -0.06 -7.97 -7.30
C ILE A 41 1.08 -7.52 -8.22
N GLU A 42 1.03 -7.97 -9.47
CA GLU A 42 2.10 -7.75 -10.45
C GLU A 42 1.63 -6.92 -11.65
N SER A 43 0.33 -6.94 -11.94
CA SER A 43 -0.21 -6.23 -13.10
C SER A 43 -1.53 -5.50 -12.79
N PRO A 44 -1.83 -4.42 -13.53
CA PRO A 44 -3.09 -3.69 -13.40
C PRO A 44 -4.34 -4.57 -13.59
N SER A 45 -4.27 -5.56 -14.50
CA SER A 45 -5.40 -6.44 -14.81
C SER A 45 -5.80 -7.36 -13.65
N GLN A 46 -4.90 -7.59 -12.70
CA GLN A 46 -5.18 -8.37 -11.49
C GLN A 46 -5.94 -7.56 -10.43
N ALA A 47 -5.94 -6.23 -10.50
CA ALA A 47 -6.44 -5.36 -9.44
C ALA A 47 -7.90 -5.63 -9.03
N PRO A 48 -8.87 -5.86 -9.95
CA PRO A 48 -10.24 -6.14 -9.55
C PRO A 48 -10.35 -7.38 -8.66
N ALA A 49 -9.79 -8.52 -9.11
CA ALA A 49 -9.83 -9.78 -8.38
C ALA A 49 -9.02 -9.72 -7.09
N PHE A 50 -7.90 -8.99 -7.11
CA PHE A 50 -7.07 -8.79 -5.92
C PHE A 50 -7.85 -8.04 -4.84
N VAL A 51 -8.49 -6.93 -5.18
CA VAL A 51 -9.31 -6.14 -4.26
C VAL A 51 -10.53 -6.92 -3.78
N ASP A 52 -11.20 -7.69 -4.65
CA ASP A 52 -12.31 -8.56 -4.23
C ASP A 52 -11.89 -9.54 -3.13
N ALA A 53 -10.72 -10.16 -3.29
CA ALA A 53 -10.18 -11.06 -2.28
C ALA A 53 -9.90 -10.35 -0.94
N ARG A 54 -9.41 -9.09 -0.99
CA ARG A 54 -9.21 -8.26 0.23
C ARG A 54 -10.53 -7.89 0.91
N ILE A 55 -11.59 -7.70 0.14
CA ILE A 55 -12.91 -7.43 0.72
C ILE A 55 -13.51 -8.69 1.32
N ALA A 56 -13.39 -9.83 0.63
CA ALA A 56 -13.93 -11.12 1.08
C ALA A 56 -13.30 -11.60 2.40
N GLU A 57 -12.04 -11.26 2.69
CA GLU A 57 -11.39 -11.53 3.98
C GLU A 57 -11.85 -10.59 5.12
N GLY A 58 -12.65 -9.56 4.81
CA GLY A 58 -13.26 -8.65 5.79
C GLY A 58 -12.66 -7.25 5.84
N SER A 59 -11.79 -6.88 4.89
CA SER A 59 -11.11 -5.58 4.91
C SER A 59 -12.09 -4.41 4.88
N ALA A 60 -11.89 -3.48 5.82
CA ALA A 60 -12.65 -2.24 5.90
C ALA A 60 -12.26 -1.26 4.79
N TYR A 61 -10.99 -1.27 4.43
CA TYR A 61 -10.33 -0.45 3.42
C TYR A 61 -9.22 -1.27 2.78
N ILE A 62 -8.70 -0.82 1.65
CA ILE A 62 -7.59 -1.45 0.93
C ILE A 62 -6.32 -0.68 1.28
N LYS A 63 -5.35 -1.32 1.93
CA LYS A 63 -4.04 -0.72 2.14
C LYS A 63 -3.14 -1.08 0.96
N ILE A 64 -2.38 -0.12 0.45
CA ILE A 64 -1.48 -0.31 -0.69
C ILE A 64 -0.07 0.10 -0.26
N VAL A 65 0.94 -0.68 -0.60
CA VAL A 65 2.34 -0.33 -0.36
C VAL A 65 2.97 0.16 -1.65
N TYR A 66 3.28 1.45 -1.68
CA TYR A 66 3.91 2.15 -2.79
C TYR A 66 5.16 2.86 -2.30
N ASP A 67 6.23 2.09 -2.13
CA ASP A 67 7.48 2.54 -1.53
C ASP A 67 8.65 1.75 -2.13
N ALA A 68 9.48 2.43 -2.91
CA ALA A 68 10.66 1.86 -3.56
C ALA A 68 11.93 1.99 -2.71
N GLY A 69 11.82 2.50 -1.47
CA GLY A 69 12.95 2.71 -0.56
C GLY A 69 13.77 3.96 -0.82
N ASP A 70 13.34 4.82 -1.75
CA ASP A 70 14.04 6.04 -2.17
C ASP A 70 14.29 6.99 -0.99
N ALA A 71 13.33 7.12 -0.08
CA ALA A 71 13.48 7.94 1.12
C ALA A 71 14.56 7.47 2.10
N TYR A 72 15.02 6.22 1.98
CA TYR A 72 16.01 5.62 2.86
C TYR A 72 17.34 5.34 2.15
N ASN A 73 17.53 5.85 0.92
CA ASN A 73 18.68 5.54 0.07
C ASN A 73 18.92 4.03 -0.11
N ILE A 74 17.84 3.25 -0.18
CA ILE A 74 17.87 1.81 -0.48
C ILE A 74 16.98 1.53 -1.70
N SER A 75 17.16 0.35 -2.30
CA SER A 75 16.28 -0.13 -3.36
C SER A 75 15.40 -1.24 -2.82
N LEU A 76 14.09 -1.00 -2.79
CA LEU A 76 13.07 -1.99 -2.49
C LEU A 76 12.22 -2.25 -3.74
N PRO A 77 11.85 -3.50 -4.02
CA PRO A 77 10.81 -3.79 -5.00
C PRO A 77 9.52 -3.07 -4.60
N SER A 78 8.77 -2.58 -5.58
CA SER A 78 7.48 -1.93 -5.36
C SER A 78 6.59 -2.18 -6.58
N ILE A 79 5.28 -2.03 -6.40
CA ILE A 79 4.38 -1.90 -7.55
C ILE A 79 4.71 -0.63 -8.33
N ASP A 80 4.43 -0.63 -9.63
CA ASP A 80 4.49 0.58 -10.43
C ASP A 80 3.22 1.44 -10.28
N GLU A 81 3.25 2.65 -10.86
CA GLU A 81 2.13 3.57 -10.80
C GLU A 81 0.87 3.05 -11.49
N THR A 82 1.01 2.23 -12.55
CA THR A 82 -0.14 1.68 -13.28
C THR A 82 -0.90 0.68 -12.42
N VAL A 83 -0.19 -0.16 -11.66
CA VAL A 83 -0.76 -1.09 -10.68
C VAL A 83 -1.39 -0.31 -9.53
N LEU A 84 -0.71 0.71 -8.99
CA LEU A 84 -1.26 1.57 -7.94
C LEU A 84 -2.61 2.17 -8.37
N ARG A 85 -2.67 2.81 -9.54
CA ARG A 85 -3.91 3.41 -10.07
C ARG A 85 -5.01 2.39 -10.27
N ALA A 86 -4.69 1.20 -10.77
CA ALA A 86 -5.66 0.14 -10.98
C ALA A 86 -6.26 -0.37 -9.67
N VAL A 87 -5.44 -0.53 -8.62
CA VAL A 87 -5.90 -0.93 -7.29
C VAL A 87 -6.78 0.16 -6.67
N VAL A 88 -6.36 1.44 -6.72
CA VAL A 88 -7.16 2.55 -6.22
C VAL A 88 -8.52 2.63 -6.94
N ALA A 89 -8.52 2.48 -8.26
CA ALA A 89 -9.75 2.46 -9.05
C ALA A 89 -10.66 1.27 -8.68
N ALA A 90 -10.09 0.07 -8.51
CA ALA A 90 -10.82 -1.12 -8.11
C ALA A 90 -11.43 -0.99 -6.71
N ALA A 91 -10.70 -0.40 -5.75
CA ALA A 91 -11.18 -0.10 -4.40
C ALA A 91 -12.34 0.89 -4.43
N ARG A 92 -12.19 2.00 -5.18
CA ARG A 92 -13.24 3.01 -5.37
C ARG A 92 -14.50 2.41 -5.98
N ALA A 93 -14.37 1.57 -7.00
CA ALA A 93 -15.51 0.90 -7.65
C ALA A 93 -16.32 0.02 -6.68
N ARG A 94 -15.71 -0.41 -5.57
CA ARG A 94 -16.33 -1.24 -4.52
C ARG A 94 -16.72 -0.44 -3.27
N GLY A 95 -16.65 0.89 -3.33
CA GLY A 95 -16.96 1.77 -2.20
C GLY A 95 -15.99 1.61 -1.03
N LYS A 96 -14.76 1.15 -1.28
CA LYS A 96 -13.71 1.01 -0.27
C LYS A 96 -12.75 2.18 -0.32
N LEU A 97 -12.21 2.55 0.84
CA LEU A 97 -11.13 3.51 0.94
C LEU A 97 -9.82 2.84 0.49
N ALA A 98 -8.99 3.55 -0.28
CA ALA A 98 -7.63 3.16 -0.62
C ALA A 98 -6.64 3.98 0.21
N ILE A 99 -5.86 3.31 1.06
CA ILE A 99 -4.91 3.95 1.99
C ILE A 99 -3.49 3.55 1.58
N VAL A 100 -2.62 4.50 1.25
CA VAL A 100 -1.34 4.20 0.59
C VAL A 100 -0.16 4.48 1.51
N HIS A 101 0.63 3.45 1.80
CA HIS A 101 1.95 3.57 2.44
C HIS A 101 2.93 4.17 1.45
N VAL A 102 3.62 5.23 1.88
CA VAL A 102 4.64 5.94 1.11
C VAL A 102 5.83 6.29 1.98
N GLY A 103 7.03 6.35 1.39
CA GLY A 103 8.26 6.80 2.07
C GLY A 103 8.75 8.17 1.61
N SER A 104 8.54 8.50 0.33
CA SER A 104 9.06 9.73 -0.32
C SER A 104 7.96 10.71 -0.70
N ARG A 105 8.34 11.98 -0.87
CA ARG A 105 7.42 13.05 -1.27
C ARG A 105 6.82 12.76 -2.63
N ARG A 106 7.67 12.33 -3.58
CA ARG A 106 7.25 11.92 -4.91
C ARG A 106 6.21 10.81 -4.85
N ALA A 107 6.44 9.77 -4.03
CA ALA A 107 5.49 8.68 -3.86
C ALA A 107 4.15 9.17 -3.27
N ALA A 108 4.20 10.08 -2.29
CA ALA A 108 3.02 10.71 -1.70
C ALA A 108 2.20 11.50 -2.74
N GLU A 109 2.87 12.34 -3.54
CA GLU A 109 2.23 13.13 -4.60
C GLU A 109 1.60 12.21 -5.67
N THR A 110 2.30 11.16 -6.10
CA THR A 110 1.75 10.15 -7.02
C THR A 110 0.53 9.44 -6.44
N ALA A 111 0.58 9.04 -5.16
CA ALA A 111 -0.55 8.39 -4.49
C ALA A 111 -1.79 9.29 -4.39
N ILE A 112 -1.59 10.57 -4.06
CA ILE A 112 -2.67 11.58 -4.06
C ILE A 112 -3.25 11.73 -5.46
N ALA A 113 -2.40 11.87 -6.48
CA ALA A 113 -2.83 11.98 -7.88
C ALA A 113 -3.49 10.69 -8.42
N ALA A 114 -3.23 9.53 -7.81
CA ALA A 114 -3.91 8.27 -8.10
C ALA A 114 -5.31 8.19 -7.47
N GLY A 115 -5.65 9.09 -6.55
CA GLY A 115 -6.95 9.14 -5.87
C GLY A 115 -6.96 8.41 -4.51
N ALA A 116 -5.80 8.27 -3.85
CA ALA A 116 -5.73 7.73 -2.50
C ALA A 116 -6.64 8.52 -1.53
N ASN A 117 -7.33 7.80 -0.64
CA ASN A 117 -8.16 8.39 0.41
C ASN A 117 -7.36 8.78 1.65
N GLY A 118 -6.14 8.27 1.80
CA GLY A 118 -5.25 8.61 2.89
C GLY A 118 -3.86 8.06 2.65
N LEU A 119 -2.88 8.61 3.37
CA LEU A 119 -1.50 8.15 3.37
C LEU A 119 -1.17 7.46 4.69
N VAL A 120 -0.34 6.42 4.62
CA VAL A 120 0.29 5.78 5.77
C VAL A 120 1.77 6.15 5.75
N HIS A 121 2.23 6.65 6.89
CA HIS A 121 3.39 7.53 7.01
C HIS A 121 3.20 8.86 6.25
N THR A 122 4.19 9.72 6.42
CA THR A 122 4.43 10.90 5.60
C THR A 122 5.77 10.69 4.89
N PHE A 123 6.06 11.52 3.89
CA PHE A 123 7.39 11.57 3.31
C PHE A 123 8.42 12.02 4.35
N GLY A 124 9.61 11.41 4.30
CA GLY A 124 10.72 11.70 5.21
C GLY A 124 12.02 12.09 4.51
N ASP A 125 12.00 12.21 3.19
CA ASP A 125 13.14 12.47 2.30
C ASP A 125 13.39 13.97 2.05
N GLU A 126 12.37 14.80 2.22
CA GLU A 126 12.44 16.25 2.03
C GLU A 126 11.87 17.01 3.23
N LEU A 127 12.31 18.26 3.39
CA LEU A 127 11.65 19.18 4.31
C LEU A 127 10.19 19.38 3.89
N PRO A 128 9.23 19.30 4.83
CA PRO A 128 7.84 19.58 4.51
C PRO A 128 7.67 21.01 3.99
N PRO A 129 6.80 21.24 2.98
CA PRO A 129 6.51 22.59 2.52
C PRO A 129 5.97 23.43 3.69
N ALA A 130 6.16 24.74 3.65
CA ALA A 130 5.86 25.65 4.76
C ALA A 130 4.41 25.53 5.29
N GLN A 131 3.48 25.09 4.43
CA GLN A 131 2.07 24.85 4.76
C GLN A 131 1.86 23.69 5.74
N LEU A 132 2.73 22.67 5.73
CA LEU A 132 2.68 21.52 6.63
C LEU A 132 3.34 21.79 8.00
N VAL A 133 4.22 22.80 8.09
CA VAL A 133 4.96 23.15 9.33
C VAL A 133 4.16 24.07 10.26
N ARG A 134 3.03 24.63 9.79
CA ARG A 134 2.22 25.63 10.50
C ARG A 134 0.82 25.12 10.91
N LEU A 135 0.71 23.85 11.27
CA LEU A 135 -0.50 23.31 11.90
C LEU A 135 -0.69 23.84 13.33
#